data_AF-M7T5V1-F1
#
_entry.id   AF-M7T5V1-F1
#
_cell.length_a   1.000
_cell.length_b   1.000
_cell.length_c   1.000
_cell.angle_alpha   90.00
_cell.angle_beta   90.00
_cell.angle_gamma   90.00
#
_symmetry.space_group_name_H-M   'P 1'
#
loop_
_entity.id
_entity.type
_entity.pdbx_description
1 polymer ?
#
loop_
_entity_poly.entity_id
_entity_poly.type
_entity_poly.pdbx_seq_one_letter_code
_entity_poly.pdbx_strand_id
1 'polypeptide(L)'
;MGATWTTLLRVFLVAILLGQAIGAAYFASVVNHHIHPYFDFHDMATDASTAQLVFVYLFFSAVFSSISFMTATISFWLPSQSSNEKKPVSCWISIWRTIQACFSFFMITMGIITAKTSWSWGRLFETDNESYLAKQCYGLAEMMIAMLVIIACLFFGAVVLYLATHVTTRMDNDTKSSTDESFAKDIESQQETTDVYQKDQKSSKKQTETLSSTEKQSKLCLY
;
A
#
# COMPACT_ATOMS: atom_id res chain seq x y z
N MET A 1 -2.60 -1.33 20.61
CA MET A 1 -1.34 -0.80 20.05
C MET A 1 -1.48 -0.22 18.63
N GLY A 2 -2.42 -0.69 17.78
CA GLY A 2 -2.54 -0.18 16.40
C GLY A 2 -3.00 1.29 16.24
N ALA A 3 -3.86 1.81 17.13
CA ALA A 3 -4.42 3.16 17.00
C ALA A 3 -3.39 4.29 17.29
N THR A 4 -2.45 4.06 18.19
CA THR A 4 -1.40 5.02 18.53
C THR A 4 -0.39 5.15 17.39
N TRP A 5 -0.02 4.03 16.77
CA TRP A 5 0.92 3.99 15.64
C TRP A 5 0.36 4.67 14.39
N THR A 6 -0.90 4.43 14.04
CA THR A 6 -1.55 5.09 12.89
C THR A 6 -1.69 6.59 13.10
N THR A 7 -1.94 7.05 14.33
CA THR A 7 -2.01 8.47 14.66
C THR A 7 -0.65 9.14 14.54
N LEU A 8 0.41 8.54 15.09
CA LEU A 8 1.79 9.04 14.97
C LEU A 8 2.23 9.13 13.50
N LEU A 9 1.95 8.11 12.70
CA LEU A 9 2.28 8.09 11.28
C LEU A 9 1.54 9.18 10.49
N ARG A 10 0.27 9.44 10.81
CA ARG A 10 -0.50 10.53 10.20
C ARG A 10 0.07 11.91 10.55
N VAL A 11 0.39 12.14 11.83
CA VAL A 11 1.01 13.41 12.28
C VAL A 11 2.36 13.61 11.59
N PHE A 12 3.17 12.56 11.50
CA PHE A 12 4.45 12.60 10.82
C PHE A 12 4.30 12.93 9.32
N LEU A 13 3.36 12.30 8.62
CA LEU A 13 3.08 12.60 7.21
C LEU A 13 2.60 14.04 7.00
N VAL A 14 1.72 14.55 7.87
CA VAL A 14 1.26 15.94 7.82
C VAL A 14 2.43 16.92 8.00
N ALA A 15 3.35 16.63 8.94
CA ALA A 15 4.54 17.44 9.16
C ALA A 15 5.46 17.44 7.94
N ILE A 16 5.69 16.28 7.31
CA ILE A 16 6.48 16.17 6.07
C ILE A 16 5.83 16.96 4.93
N LEU A 17 4.52 16.85 4.73
CA LEU A 17 3.81 17.57 3.68
C LEU A 17 3.88 19.08 3.86
N LEU A 18 3.76 19.55 5.10
CA LEU A 18 3.92 20.97 5.42
C LEU A 18 5.35 21.44 5.17
N GLY A 19 6.35 20.68 5.64
CA GLY A 19 7.76 20.97 5.41
C GLY A 19 8.11 21.02 3.93
N GLN A 20 7.59 20.08 3.15
CA GLN A 20 7.78 20.04 1.70
C GLN A 20 7.10 21.21 0.99
N ALA A 21 5.90 21.60 1.40
CA ALA A 21 5.20 22.74 0.82
C ALA A 21 6.00 24.04 1.04
N ILE A 22 6.45 24.27 2.28
CA ILE A 22 7.22 25.47 2.65
C ILE A 22 8.59 25.45 1.99
N GLY A 23 9.32 24.34 2.07
CA GLY A 23 10.65 24.19 1.49
C GLY A 23 10.62 24.35 -0.03
N ALA A 24 9.68 23.70 -0.71
CA ALA A 24 9.55 23.82 -2.16
C ALA A 24 9.17 25.25 -2.58
N ALA A 25 8.29 25.94 -1.86
CA ALA A 25 7.96 27.34 -2.15
C ALA A 25 9.16 28.27 -1.93
N TYR A 26 9.90 28.07 -0.83
CA TYR A 26 11.12 28.84 -0.54
C TYR A 26 12.17 28.66 -1.63
N PHE A 27 12.52 27.42 -1.97
CA PHE A 27 13.54 27.16 -2.99
C PHE A 27 13.05 27.51 -4.39
N ALA A 28 11.76 27.42 -4.70
CA ALA A 28 11.21 27.93 -5.96
C ALA A 28 11.49 29.44 -6.08
N SER A 29 11.24 30.20 -5.02
CA SER A 29 11.55 31.62 -4.98
C SER A 29 13.04 31.89 -5.18
N VAL A 30 13.91 31.15 -4.48
CA VAL A 30 15.37 31.29 -4.63
C VAL A 30 15.83 30.97 -6.04
N VAL A 31 15.33 29.89 -6.64
CA VAL A 31 15.69 29.50 -8.01
C VAL A 31 15.26 30.57 -9.00
N ASN A 32 14.05 31.10 -8.88
CA ASN A 32 13.50 32.11 -9.79
C ASN A 32 14.14 33.50 -9.64
N HIS A 33 14.46 33.92 -8.41
CA HIS A 33 14.95 35.28 -8.15
C HIS A 33 16.47 35.41 -8.05
N HIS A 34 17.20 34.32 -7.80
CA HIS A 34 18.64 34.38 -7.61
C HIS A 34 19.41 33.49 -8.58
N ILE A 35 19.05 32.22 -8.71
CA ILE A 35 19.82 31.25 -9.51
C ILE A 35 19.59 31.44 -11.02
N HIS A 36 18.34 31.53 -11.45
CA HIS A 36 18.00 31.72 -12.86
C HIS A 36 18.59 33.03 -13.42
N PRO A 37 18.43 34.20 -12.75
CA PRO A 37 19.05 35.44 -13.21
C PRO A 37 20.57 35.40 -13.21
N TYR A 38 21.21 34.67 -12.28
CA TYR A 38 22.66 34.50 -12.29
C TYR A 38 23.12 33.81 -13.58
N PHE A 39 22.47 32.72 -13.97
CA PHE A 39 22.83 32.00 -15.19
C PHE A 39 22.55 32.81 -16.45
N ASP A 40 21.45 33.56 -16.48
CA ASP A 40 21.12 34.44 -17.59
C ASP A 40 22.16 35.57 -17.74
N PHE A 41 22.62 36.14 -16.62
CA PHE A 41 23.65 37.18 -16.61
C PHE A 41 25.04 36.69 -17.07
N HIS A 42 25.35 35.41 -16.85
CA HIS A 42 26.64 34.81 -17.21
C HIS A 42 26.61 34.05 -18.54
N ASP A 43 25.62 34.29 -19.40
CA ASP A 43 25.43 33.62 -20.70
C ASP A 43 25.36 32.08 -20.62
N MET A 44 24.93 31.54 -19.48
CA MET A 44 24.80 30.10 -19.23
C MET A 44 23.40 29.60 -19.59
N ALA A 45 23.02 29.73 -20.87
CA ALA A 45 21.65 29.49 -21.34
C ALA A 45 21.09 28.09 -21.00
N THR A 46 21.92 27.04 -21.05
CA THR A 46 21.48 25.68 -20.68
C THR A 46 21.14 25.57 -19.19
N ASP A 47 21.96 26.14 -18.32
CA ASP A 47 21.71 26.14 -16.88
C ASP A 47 20.53 27.05 -16.51
N ALA A 48 20.34 28.17 -17.20
CA ALA A 48 19.16 29.01 -17.07
C ALA A 48 17.88 28.23 -17.41
N SER A 49 17.84 27.54 -18.56
CA SER A 49 16.68 26.71 -18.93
C SER A 49 16.41 25.59 -17.92
N THR A 50 17.47 25.01 -17.35
CA THR A 50 17.38 23.98 -16.32
C THR A 50 16.87 24.55 -14.99
N ALA A 51 17.30 25.76 -14.61
CA ALA A 51 16.80 26.48 -13.45
C ALA A 51 15.30 26.80 -13.58
N GLN A 52 14.85 27.20 -14.78
CA GLN A 52 13.42 27.40 -15.03
C GLN A 52 12.62 26.10 -14.85
N LEU A 53 13.14 24.98 -15.33
CA LEU A 53 12.50 23.67 -15.20
C LEU A 53 12.45 23.20 -13.73
N VAL A 54 13.53 23.43 -12.97
CA VAL A 54 13.58 23.19 -11.52
C VAL A 54 12.58 24.09 -10.78
N PHE A 55 12.47 25.37 -11.13
CA PHE A 55 11.47 26.27 -10.58
C PHE A 55 10.05 25.76 -10.80
N VAL A 56 9.70 25.39 -12.04
CA VAL A 56 8.37 24.86 -12.38
C VAL A 56 8.06 23.61 -11.56
N TYR A 57 9.03 22.69 -11.45
CA TYR A 57 8.90 21.50 -10.62
C TYR A 57 8.65 21.82 -9.14
N LEU A 58 9.44 22.72 -8.55
CA LEU A 58 9.30 23.13 -7.16
C LEU A 58 7.97 23.83 -6.89
N PHE A 59 7.53 24.71 -7.81
CA PHE A 59 6.24 25.39 -7.73
C PHE A 59 5.08 24.38 -7.71
N PHE A 60 5.06 23.44 -8.67
CA PHE A 60 4.04 22.40 -8.68
C PHE A 60 4.12 21.51 -7.44
N SER A 61 5.33 21.14 -7.00
CA SER A 61 5.52 20.38 -5.75
C SER A 61 4.93 21.12 -4.54
N ALA A 62 5.15 22.43 -4.43
CA ALA A 62 4.59 23.24 -3.35
C ALA A 62 3.05 23.26 -3.37
N VAL A 63 2.46 23.44 -4.56
CA VAL A 63 1.00 23.45 -4.75
C VAL A 63 0.40 22.08 -4.41
N PHE A 64 0.94 21.00 -4.99
CA PHE A 64 0.45 19.64 -4.73
C PHE A 64 0.62 19.23 -3.27
N SER A 65 1.75 19.58 -2.64
CA SER A 65 1.98 19.30 -1.22
C SER A 65 1.02 20.09 -0.33
N SER A 66 0.72 21.35 -0.67
CA SER A 66 -0.26 22.17 0.06
C SER A 66 -1.68 21.58 -0.04
N ILE A 67 -2.10 21.16 -1.23
CA ILE A 67 -3.40 20.49 -1.43
C ILE A 67 -3.45 19.17 -0.63
N SER A 68 -2.36 18.39 -0.68
CA SER A 68 -2.26 17.13 0.05
C SER A 68 -2.30 17.34 1.56
N PHE A 69 -1.62 18.38 2.07
CA PHE A 69 -1.65 18.78 3.46
C PHE A 69 -3.06 19.19 3.91
N MET A 70 -3.77 20.01 3.12
CA MET A 70 -5.16 20.40 3.41
C MET A 70 -6.08 19.18 3.43
N THR A 71 -5.93 18.27 2.47
CA THR A 71 -6.74 17.04 2.41
C THR A 71 -6.46 16.12 3.60
N ALA A 72 -5.18 15.96 3.97
CA ALA A 72 -4.76 15.13 5.09
C ALA A 72 -5.23 15.69 6.44
N THR A 73 -5.18 17.01 6.61
CA THR A 73 -5.68 17.69 7.82
C THR A 73 -7.20 17.62 7.91
N ILE A 74 -7.95 17.89 6.83
CA ILE A 74 -9.41 17.72 6.81
C ILE A 74 -9.81 16.28 7.18
N SER A 75 -9.10 15.28 6.64
CA SER A 75 -9.32 13.86 6.95
C SER A 75 -8.99 13.49 8.41
N PHE A 76 -8.25 14.33 9.13
CA PHE A 76 -7.96 14.17 10.55
C PHE A 76 -9.12 14.66 11.44
N TRP A 77 -9.87 15.66 10.98
CA TRP A 77 -10.97 16.29 11.72
C TRP A 77 -12.35 15.67 11.49
N LEU A 78 -12.55 14.98 10.35
CA LEU A 78 -13.82 14.28 10.11
C LEU A 78 -13.81 12.90 10.77
N PRO A 79 -14.84 12.53 11.57
CA PRO A 79 -15.00 11.18 12.05
C PRO A 79 -15.11 10.24 10.85
N SER A 80 -14.30 9.18 10.87
CA SER A 80 -14.19 8.18 9.81
C SER A 80 -15.57 7.66 9.41
N GLN A 81 -16.17 8.23 8.37
CA GLN A 81 -17.33 7.63 7.73
C GLN A 81 -16.83 6.34 7.08
N SER A 82 -17.13 5.23 7.73
CA SER A 82 -17.02 3.88 7.20
C SER A 82 -17.86 3.79 5.92
N SER A 83 -17.27 4.14 4.78
CA SER A 83 -17.87 3.91 3.47
C SER A 83 -17.75 2.42 3.15
N ASN A 84 -18.64 1.62 3.75
CA ASN A 84 -18.87 0.21 3.41
C ASN A 84 -19.70 0.05 2.13
N GLU A 85 -19.65 1.03 1.22
CA GLU A 85 -20.21 0.88 -0.12
C GLU A 85 -19.12 0.34 -1.04
N LYS A 86 -19.25 -0.95 -1.40
CA LYS A 86 -18.55 -1.56 -2.53
C LYS A 86 -19.02 -0.86 -3.81
N LYS A 87 -18.44 0.30 -4.12
CA LYS A 87 -18.69 0.99 -5.38
C LYS A 87 -18.08 0.16 -6.51
N PRO A 88 -18.82 -0.09 -7.62
CA PRO A 88 -18.30 -0.83 -8.74
C PRO A 88 -17.05 -0.11 -9.28
N VAL A 89 -15.97 -0.87 -9.45
CA VAL A 89 -14.70 -0.36 -9.98
C VAL A 89 -14.92 -0.03 -11.45
N SER A 90 -15.30 1.22 -11.75
CA SER A 90 -15.43 1.70 -13.13
C SER A 90 -14.07 1.64 -13.83
N CYS A 91 -14.05 1.29 -15.12
CA CYS A 91 -12.87 1.35 -16.00
C CYS A 91 -12.12 2.70 -15.85
N TRP A 92 -12.86 3.77 -15.59
CA TRP A 92 -12.34 5.10 -15.28
C TRP A 92 -11.34 5.14 -14.12
N ILE A 93 -11.58 4.35 -13.06
CA ILE A 93 -10.71 4.26 -11.88
C ILE A 93 -9.37 3.59 -12.24
N SER A 94 -9.40 2.61 -13.15
CA SER A 94 -8.17 1.94 -13.60
C SER A 94 -7.29 2.87 -14.45
N ILE A 95 -7.91 3.64 -15.37
CA ILE A 95 -7.20 4.65 -16.18
C ILE A 95 -6.60 5.73 -15.26
N TRP A 96 -7.39 6.21 -14.29
CA TRP A 96 -6.93 7.20 -13.32
C TRP A 96 -5.71 6.73 -12.51
N ARG A 97 -5.72 5.46 -12.08
CA ARG A 97 -4.58 4.85 -11.37
C ARG A 97 -3.31 4.80 -12.22
N THR A 98 -3.42 4.47 -13.50
CA THR A 98 -2.26 4.46 -14.42
C THR A 98 -1.69 5.85 -14.61
N ILE A 99 -2.55 6.85 -14.84
CA ILE A 99 -2.13 8.26 -14.97
C ILE A 99 -1.41 8.72 -13.69
N GLN A 100 -1.95 8.38 -12.53
CA GLN A 100 -1.37 8.73 -11.24
C GLN A 100 -0.01 8.05 -10.99
N ALA A 101 0.17 6.81 -11.44
CA ALA A 101 1.45 6.11 -11.38
C ALA A 101 2.51 6.78 -12.29
N CYS A 102 2.14 7.12 -13.53
CA CYS A 102 3.02 7.83 -14.45
C CYS A 102 3.45 9.20 -13.89
N PHE A 103 2.51 9.95 -13.32
CA PHE A 103 2.79 11.23 -12.69
C PHE A 103 3.74 11.08 -11.50
N SER A 104 3.55 10.05 -10.68
CA SER A 104 4.41 9.76 -9.53
C SER A 104 5.85 9.44 -9.96
N PHE A 105 6.01 8.63 -11.01
CA PHE A 105 7.32 8.32 -11.58
C PHE A 105 8.02 9.56 -12.15
N PHE A 106 7.27 10.41 -12.84
CA PHE A 106 7.76 11.69 -13.34
C PHE A 106 8.27 12.58 -12.20
N MET A 107 7.49 12.74 -11.12
CA MET A 107 7.88 13.56 -9.96
C MET A 107 9.14 13.04 -9.25
N ILE A 108 9.32 11.71 -9.16
CA ILE A 108 10.55 11.11 -8.61
C ILE A 108 11.75 11.40 -9.51
N THR A 109 11.59 11.21 -10.82
CA THR A 109 12.65 11.47 -11.80
C THR A 109 13.09 12.93 -11.75
N MET A 110 12.14 13.86 -11.71
CA MET A 110 12.40 15.29 -11.58
C MET A 110 13.07 15.64 -10.25
N GLY A 111 12.73 14.96 -9.15
CA GLY A 111 13.40 15.12 -7.86
C GLY A 111 14.87 14.71 -7.91
N ILE A 112 15.19 13.59 -8.57
CA ILE A 112 16.58 13.12 -8.75
C ILE A 112 17.37 14.11 -9.60
N ILE A 113 16.79 14.56 -10.72
CA ILE A 113 17.41 15.57 -11.59
C ILE A 113 17.69 16.83 -10.79
N THR A 114 16.69 17.34 -10.06
CA THR A 114 16.81 18.56 -9.23
C THR A 114 17.89 18.42 -8.17
N ALA A 115 17.99 17.27 -7.49
CA ALA A 115 19.04 17.03 -6.50
C ALA A 115 20.44 17.10 -7.14
N LYS A 116 20.60 16.44 -8.29
CA LYS A 116 21.87 16.39 -9.01
C LYS A 116 22.27 17.77 -9.55
N THR A 117 21.35 18.49 -10.19
CA THR A 117 21.63 19.82 -10.76
C THR A 117 21.95 20.82 -9.66
N SER A 118 21.17 20.83 -8.58
CA SER A 118 21.42 21.73 -7.44
C SER A 118 22.76 21.46 -6.78
N TRP A 119 23.16 20.19 -6.62
CA TRP A 119 24.50 19.86 -6.12
C TRP A 119 25.61 20.34 -7.05
N SER A 120 25.40 20.23 -8.37
CA SER A 120 26.36 20.70 -9.37
C SER A 120 26.51 22.22 -9.35
N TRP A 121 25.39 22.95 -9.29
CA TRP A 121 25.38 24.41 -9.16
C TRP A 121 26.02 24.87 -7.86
N GLY A 122 25.81 24.14 -6.75
CA GLY A 122 26.47 24.42 -5.48
C GLY A 122 27.99 24.47 -5.61
N ARG A 123 28.58 23.48 -6.30
CA ARG A 123 30.03 23.43 -6.56
C ARG A 123 30.51 24.53 -7.52
N LEU A 124 29.69 24.87 -8.51
CA LEU A 124 29.99 25.96 -9.43
C LEU A 124 30.06 27.30 -8.68
N PHE A 125 29.04 27.62 -7.87
CA PHE A 125 28.99 28.85 -7.09
C PHE A 125 30.07 28.92 -6.02
N GLU A 126 30.48 27.80 -5.44
CA GLU A 126 31.64 27.75 -4.54
C GLU A 126 32.93 28.15 -5.27
N THR A 127 33.08 27.73 -6.53
CA THR A 127 34.23 28.10 -7.38
C THR A 127 34.21 29.58 -7.75
N ASP A 128 33.02 30.15 -7.98
CA ASP A 128 32.82 31.56 -8.33
C ASP A 128 32.84 32.51 -7.11
N ASN A 129 33.13 32.00 -5.90
CA ASN A 129 33.06 32.72 -4.61
C ASN A 129 31.66 33.22 -4.21
N GLU A 130 30.60 32.67 -4.80
CA GLU A 130 29.20 32.98 -4.51
C GLU A 130 28.66 32.11 -3.36
N SER A 131 29.22 32.30 -2.18
CA SER A 131 28.96 31.47 -0.98
C SER A 131 27.48 31.40 -0.58
N TYR A 132 26.70 32.46 -0.79
CA TYR A 132 25.26 32.47 -0.53
C TYR A 132 24.51 31.52 -1.47
N LEU A 133 24.74 31.62 -2.79
CA LEU A 133 24.08 30.78 -3.79
C LEU A 133 24.49 29.32 -3.63
N ALA A 134 25.78 29.05 -3.35
CA ALA A 134 26.28 27.71 -3.08
C ALA A 134 25.52 27.06 -1.92
N LYS A 135 25.37 27.77 -0.79
CA LYS A 135 24.63 27.28 0.38
C LYS A 135 23.17 26.97 0.06
N GLN A 136 22.50 27.82 -0.71
CA GLN A 136 21.10 27.58 -1.11
C GLN A 136 20.97 26.35 -2.01
N CYS A 137 21.90 26.17 -2.95
CA CYS A 137 21.94 25.01 -3.83
C CYS A 137 22.16 23.69 -3.09
N TYR A 138 23.09 23.66 -2.11
CA TYR A 138 23.27 22.49 -1.27
C TYR A 138 22.04 22.22 -0.41
N GLY A 139 21.43 23.24 0.18
CA GLY A 139 20.18 23.09 0.93
C GLY A 139 19.03 22.51 0.09
N LEU A 140 18.90 22.95 -1.16
CA LEU A 140 17.93 22.38 -2.10
C LEU A 140 18.24 20.91 -2.43
N ALA A 141 19.51 20.59 -2.68
CA ALA A 141 19.94 19.21 -2.95
C ALA A 141 19.64 18.29 -1.75
N GLU A 142 20.00 18.72 -0.54
CA GLU A 142 19.75 17.98 0.71
C GLU A 142 18.26 17.76 0.95
N MET A 143 17.43 18.78 0.74
CA MET A 143 15.97 18.65 0.86
C MET A 143 15.43 17.59 -0.10
N MET A 144 15.87 17.61 -1.37
CA MET A 144 15.43 16.63 -2.36
C MET A 144 15.89 15.22 -2.01
N ILE A 145 17.13 15.05 -1.56
CA ILE A 145 17.67 13.76 -1.13
C ILE A 145 16.87 13.23 0.06
N ALA A 146 16.61 14.06 1.07
CA ALA A 146 15.82 13.68 2.24
C ALA A 146 14.42 13.21 1.83
N MET A 147 13.76 13.92 0.92
CA MET A 147 12.44 13.53 0.42
C MET A 147 12.47 12.21 -0.35
N LEU A 148 13.47 11.98 -1.20
CA LEU A 148 13.63 10.71 -1.91
C LEU A 148 13.88 9.54 -0.94
N VAL A 149 14.67 9.76 0.11
CA VAL A 149 14.90 8.77 1.16
C VAL A 149 13.61 8.45 1.91
N ILE A 150 12.84 9.46 2.31
CA ILE A 150 11.53 9.28 2.96
C ILE A 150 10.60 8.47 2.05
N ILE A 151 10.50 8.83 0.76
CA ILE A 151 9.68 8.11 -0.22
C ILE A 151 10.13 6.65 -0.32
N ALA A 152 11.44 6.38 -0.43
CA ALA A 152 11.98 5.04 -0.49
C ALA A 152 11.66 4.23 0.78
N CYS A 153 11.79 4.83 1.97
CA CYS A 153 11.43 4.21 3.23
C CYS A 153 9.93 3.88 3.31
N LEU A 154 9.06 4.77 2.83
CA LEU A 154 7.62 4.53 2.78
C LEU A 154 7.26 3.39 1.81
N PHE A 155 7.88 3.34 0.64
CA PHE A 155 7.72 2.23 -0.30
C PHE A 155 8.19 0.91 0.29
N PHE A 156 9.38 0.89 0.90
CA PHE A 156 9.90 -0.30 1.54
C PHE A 156 8.99 -0.79 2.68
N GLY A 157 8.53 0.13 3.54
CA GLY A 157 7.56 -0.18 4.59
C GLY A 157 6.25 -0.76 4.05
N ALA A 158 5.73 -0.21 2.94
CA ALA A 158 4.53 -0.73 2.29
C ALA A 158 4.74 -2.16 1.73
N VAL A 159 5.90 -2.45 1.14
CA VAL A 159 6.25 -3.79 0.66
C VAL A 159 6.35 -4.78 1.81
N VAL A 160 7.01 -4.41 2.91
CA VAL A 160 7.12 -5.26 4.11
C VAL A 160 5.74 -5.55 4.70
N LEU A 161 4.87 -4.55 4.81
CA LEU A 161 3.49 -4.73 5.30
C LEU A 161 2.67 -5.61 4.35
N TYR A 162 2.82 -5.44 3.04
CA TYR A 162 2.15 -6.27 2.05
C TYR A 162 2.59 -7.73 2.16
N LEU A 163 3.90 -7.99 2.27
CA LEU A 163 4.45 -9.33 2.47
C LEU A 163 3.98 -9.94 3.78
N ALA A 164 4.01 -9.18 4.89
CA ALA A 164 3.53 -9.66 6.19
C ALA A 164 2.05 -10.04 6.14
N THR A 165 1.21 -9.22 5.49
CA THR A 165 -0.23 -9.50 5.32
C THR A 165 -0.46 -10.72 4.42
N HIS A 166 0.32 -10.86 3.34
CA HIS A 166 0.24 -12.03 2.47
C HIS A 166 0.65 -13.31 3.19
N VAL A 167 1.69 -13.27 4.02
CA VAL A 167 2.11 -14.42 4.84
C VAL A 167 1.05 -14.77 5.89
N THR A 168 0.50 -13.79 6.62
CA THR A 168 -0.55 -14.07 7.62
C THR A 168 -1.83 -14.61 6.99
N THR A 169 -2.27 -14.05 5.87
CA THR A 169 -3.44 -14.58 5.14
C THR A 169 -3.22 -16.01 4.63
N ARG A 170 -1.99 -16.36 4.22
CA ARG A 170 -1.65 -17.73 3.83
C ARG A 170 -1.69 -18.67 5.03
N MET A 171 -1.13 -18.26 6.18
CA MET A 171 -1.18 -19.04 7.42
C MET A 171 -2.62 -19.24 7.93
N ASP A 172 -3.47 -18.22 7.86
CA ASP A 172 -4.90 -18.34 8.23
C ASP A 172 -5.67 -19.24 7.27
N ASN A 173 -5.36 -19.21 5.97
CA ASN A 173 -5.98 -20.08 4.98
C ASN A 173 -5.51 -21.53 5.11
N ASP A 174 -4.22 -21.75 5.40
CA ASP A 174 -3.68 -23.08 5.67
C ASP A 174 -4.30 -23.65 6.96
N THR A 175 -4.45 -22.83 8.01
CA THR A 175 -5.08 -23.21 9.28
C THR A 175 -6.58 -23.49 9.13
N LYS A 176 -7.30 -22.70 8.32
CA LYS A 176 -8.71 -22.98 8.00
C LYS A 176 -8.85 -24.25 7.16
N SER A 177 -8.00 -24.45 6.14
CA SER A 177 -8.06 -25.66 5.32
C SER A 177 -7.74 -26.92 6.13
N SER A 178 -6.80 -26.86 7.07
CA SER A 178 -6.48 -27.99 7.95
C SER A 178 -7.59 -28.28 8.96
N THR A 179 -8.31 -27.24 9.41
CA THR A 179 -9.44 -27.41 10.34
C THR A 179 -10.67 -27.96 9.62
N ASP A 180 -10.95 -27.51 8.40
CA ASP A 180 -12.05 -28.02 7.56
C ASP A 180 -11.77 -29.47 7.09
N GLU A 181 -10.51 -29.81 6.78
CA GLU A 181 -10.12 -31.19 6.44
C GLU A 181 -10.17 -32.12 7.67
N SER A 182 -9.82 -31.62 8.86
CA SER A 182 -9.98 -32.33 10.14
C SER A 182 -11.46 -32.57 10.47
N PHE A 183 -12.32 -31.56 10.31
CA PHE A 183 -13.76 -31.69 10.55
C PHE A 183 -14.41 -32.63 9.53
N ALA A 184 -14.00 -32.60 8.26
CA ALA A 184 -14.49 -33.52 7.24
C ALA A 184 -14.10 -34.97 7.53
N LYS A 185 -12.85 -35.22 7.97
CA LYS A 185 -12.39 -36.56 8.40
C LYS A 185 -13.11 -37.06 9.66
N ASP A 186 -13.38 -36.18 10.62
CA ASP A 186 -14.15 -36.54 11.82
C ASP A 186 -15.61 -36.89 11.47
N ILE A 187 -16.25 -36.16 10.56
CA ILE A 187 -17.60 -36.46 10.07
C ILE A 187 -17.62 -37.79 9.29
N GLU A 188 -16.63 -38.04 8.44
CA GLU A 188 -16.51 -39.29 7.67
C GLU A 188 -16.29 -40.50 8.60
N SER A 189 -15.47 -40.36 9.64
CA SER A 189 -15.25 -41.40 10.65
C SER A 189 -16.49 -41.72 11.51
N GLN A 190 -17.32 -40.71 11.82
CA GLN A 190 -18.60 -40.91 12.52
C GLN A 190 -19.66 -41.56 11.63
N GLN A 191 -19.64 -41.30 10.33
CA GLN A 191 -20.55 -41.92 9.37
C GLN A 191 -20.19 -43.40 9.15
N GLU A 192 -18.91 -43.74 9.10
CA GLU A 192 -18.42 -45.12 9.00
C GLU A 192 -18.75 -45.97 10.25
N THR A 193 -18.64 -45.39 11.45
CA THR A 193 -19.05 -46.07 12.69
C THR A 193 -20.56 -46.27 12.81
N THR A 194 -21.36 -45.36 12.25
CA THR A 194 -22.83 -45.45 12.25
C THR A 194 -23.32 -46.51 11.24
N ASP A 195 -22.67 -46.64 10.09
CA ASP A 195 -22.98 -47.65 9.08
C ASP A 195 -22.61 -49.07 9.52
N VAL A 196 -21.51 -49.24 10.27
CA VAL A 196 -21.16 -50.53 10.91
C VAL A 196 -22.21 -50.93 11.95
N TYR A 197 -22.67 -49.99 12.80
CA TYR A 197 -23.72 -50.25 13.78
C TYR A 197 -25.08 -50.58 13.16
N GLN A 198 -25.46 -49.94 12.04
CA GLN A 198 -26.70 -50.26 11.33
C GLN A 198 -26.64 -51.62 10.60
N LYS A 199 -25.46 -52.01 10.09
CA LYS A 199 -25.28 -53.30 9.42
C LYS A 199 -25.38 -54.48 10.38
N ASP A 200 -24.88 -54.33 11.61
CA ASP A 200 -24.99 -55.35 12.66
C ASP A 200 -26.43 -55.50 13.19
N GLN A 201 -27.18 -54.41 13.35
CA GLN A 201 -28.61 -54.49 13.69
C GLN A 201 -29.46 -55.16 12.59
N LYS A 202 -29.13 -54.93 11.32
CA LYS A 202 -29.86 -55.52 10.19
C LYS A 202 -29.53 -57.02 10.00
N SER A 203 -28.32 -57.45 10.36
CA SER A 203 -27.94 -58.86 10.42
C SER A 203 -28.65 -59.61 11.54
N SER A 204 -28.74 -59.00 12.73
CA SER A 204 -29.42 -59.60 13.90
C SER A 204 -30.94 -59.73 13.69
N LYS A 205 -31.59 -58.79 12.99
CA LYS A 205 -33.03 -58.91 12.62
C LYS A 205 -33.32 -60.01 11.60
N LYS A 206 -32.40 -60.28 10.66
CA LYS A 206 -32.60 -61.29 9.62
C LYS A 206 -32.54 -62.72 10.16
N GLN A 207 -31.80 -62.95 11.24
CA GLN A 207 -31.65 -64.26 11.88
C GLN A 207 -32.86 -64.64 12.76
N THR A 208 -33.56 -63.65 13.31
CA THR A 208 -34.80 -63.89 14.11
C THR A 208 -36.02 -64.15 13.22
N GLU A 209 -36.07 -63.61 11.99
CA GLU A 209 -37.17 -63.88 11.05
C GLU A 209 -37.06 -65.24 10.34
N THR A 210 -35.86 -65.81 10.21
CA THR A 210 -35.68 -67.13 9.57
C THR A 210 -36.10 -68.31 10.46
N LEU A 211 -36.05 -68.17 11.78
CA LEU A 211 -36.55 -69.19 12.72
C LEU A 211 -38.07 -69.15 12.92
N SER A 212 -38.72 -68.02 12.66
CA SER A 212 -40.18 -67.84 12.78
C SER A 212 -40.97 -68.36 11.56
N SER A 213 -40.34 -68.38 10.38
CA SER A 213 -41.00 -68.79 9.12
C SER A 213 -41.04 -70.31 8.89
N THR A 214 -40.23 -71.11 9.57
CA THR A 214 -40.21 -72.57 9.41
C THR A 214 -41.25 -73.29 10.29
N GLU A 215 -41.80 -72.64 11.33
CA GLU A 215 -42.79 -73.26 12.22
C GLU A 215 -44.25 -73.07 11.74
N LYS A 216 -44.52 -72.10 10.85
CA LYS A 216 -45.89 -71.79 10.38
C LYS A 216 -46.33 -72.51 9.09
N GLN A 217 -45.43 -73.15 8.34
CA GLN A 217 -45.82 -73.91 7.15
C GLN A 217 -46.17 -75.40 7.40
N SER A 218 -45.99 -75.92 8.62
CA SER A 218 -46.32 -77.32 8.95
C SER A 218 -47.79 -77.57 9.36
N LYS A 219 -48.65 -76.54 9.45
CA LYS A 219 -50.00 -76.67 10.05
C LYS A 219 -51.19 -76.41 9.12
N LEU A 220 -51.01 -76.32 7.80
CA LEU A 220 -52.10 -76.03 6.86
C LEU A 220 -52.37 -77.09 5.77
N CYS A 221 -51.92 -78.34 5.96
CA CYS A 221 -52.25 -79.46 5.06
C CYS A 221 -52.87 -80.66 5.80
N LEU A 222 -53.90 -80.43 6.60
CA LEU A 222 -54.82 -81.48 7.09
C LEU A 222 -56.07 -80.80 7.63
N TYR A 223 -57.05 -80.55 6.76
CA TYR A 223 -58.50 -80.60 7.02
C TYR A 223 -59.25 -80.44 5.71
#